data_AF-A0A0U0WCR3-F1
#
_entry.id   AF-A0A0U0WCR3-F1
#
_cell.length_a   1.000
_cell.length_b   1.000
_cell.length_c   1.000
_cell.angle_alpha   90.00
_cell.angle_beta   90.00
_cell.angle_gamma   90.00
#
_symmetry.space_group_name_H-M   'P 1'
#
loop_
_entity.id
_entity.type
_entity.pdbx_description
1 polymer ?
#
loop_
_entity_poly.entity_id
_entity_poly.type
_entity_poly.pdbx_seq_one_letter_code
_entity_poly.pdbx_strand_id
1 'polypeptide(L)'
;MNKKHLAAAIATAILLAFSGVVAAGARAAASFEPALPLSPASQQNAARAAKEHLAVQAYSRKGLIDQLVYENYSTEDATDGVDSLNVDWNEQAAKSAKEHLAVQAYSAGGLVDQLVYEGFTSSQANYGVAAAGL
;
A
#
# COMPACT_ATOMS: atom_id res chain seq x y z
N MET A 1 5.27 -42.46 -2.54
CA MET A 1 6.53 -42.47 -3.31
C MET A 1 6.53 -41.23 -4.21
N ASN A 2 7.49 -40.34 -3.96
CA ASN A 2 7.53 -38.95 -4.38
C ASN A 2 8.06 -38.79 -5.82
N LYS A 3 7.47 -37.89 -6.62
CA LYS A 3 8.16 -37.30 -7.77
C LYS A 3 8.67 -35.93 -7.37
N LYS A 4 9.93 -35.94 -6.96
CA LYS A 4 10.79 -34.80 -6.66
C LYS A 4 11.10 -34.02 -7.95
N HIS A 5 11.06 -32.70 -7.81
CA HIS A 5 12.00 -31.69 -8.32
C HIS A 5 12.51 -31.83 -9.77
N LEU A 6 12.07 -30.89 -10.62
CA LEU A 6 12.85 -30.43 -11.76
C LEU A 6 13.46 -29.07 -11.40
N ALA A 7 14.75 -29.12 -11.13
CA ALA A 7 15.64 -27.98 -11.01
C ALA A 7 15.88 -27.38 -12.40
N ALA A 8 15.95 -26.05 -12.49
CA ALA A 8 16.39 -25.35 -13.69
C ALA A 8 17.64 -24.51 -13.36
N ALA A 9 18.73 -24.94 -13.99
CA ALA A 9 19.88 -24.18 -14.48
C ALA A 9 20.74 -23.36 -13.50
N ILE A 10 21.85 -23.99 -13.15
CA ILE A 10 23.11 -23.41 -12.66
C ILE A 10 23.72 -22.54 -13.77
N ALA A 11 23.97 -21.26 -13.48
CA ALA A 11 24.86 -20.43 -14.30
C ALA A 11 26.27 -20.43 -13.67
N THR A 12 27.15 -21.24 -14.25
CA THR A 12 28.59 -21.27 -13.96
C THR A 12 29.26 -20.09 -14.65
N ALA A 13 29.79 -19.14 -13.88
CA ALA A 13 30.77 -18.16 -14.37
C ALA A 13 32.11 -18.39 -13.67
N ILE A 14 33.11 -18.81 -14.44
CA ILE A 14 34.49 -19.06 -14.01
C ILE A 14 35.28 -17.75 -13.96
N LEU A 15 36.14 -17.71 -12.95
CA LEU A 15 36.99 -16.66 -12.38
C LEU A 15 38.06 -16.05 -13.32
N LEU A 16 38.30 -14.74 -13.22
CA LEU A 16 39.63 -14.14 -13.41
C LEU A 16 39.92 -13.14 -12.29
N ALA A 17 40.96 -13.43 -11.51
CA ALA A 17 41.42 -12.64 -10.38
C ALA A 17 42.18 -11.40 -10.85
N PHE A 18 41.84 -10.23 -10.31
CA PHE A 18 42.71 -9.05 -10.30
C PHE A 18 42.81 -8.56 -8.85
N SER A 19 44.04 -8.60 -8.31
CA SER A 19 44.39 -8.02 -7.01
C SER A 19 44.33 -6.50 -7.10
N GLY A 20 43.55 -5.88 -6.21
CA GLY A 20 43.52 -4.43 -6.04
C GLY A 20 42.59 -4.04 -4.90
N VAL A 21 43.16 -3.56 -3.79
CA VAL A 21 42.45 -2.99 -2.64
C VAL A 21 41.78 -1.67 -3.05
N VAL A 22 40.46 -1.57 -2.87
CA VAL A 22 39.77 -0.30 -2.55
C VAL A 22 38.60 -0.60 -1.61
N ALA A 23 38.61 0.05 -0.45
CA ALA A 23 37.51 0.11 0.49
C ALA A 23 36.42 1.06 -0.02
N ALA A 24 35.14 0.66 0.05
CA ALA A 24 33.99 1.55 0.30
C ALA A 24 32.68 0.78 0.32
N GLY A 25 31.95 0.91 1.43
CA GLY A 25 30.48 1.04 1.47
C GLY A 25 29.66 -0.11 0.91
N ALA A 26 29.15 -0.95 1.81
CA ALA A 26 27.96 -1.75 1.56
C ALA A 26 26.81 -0.83 1.10
N ARG A 27 26.55 -0.81 -0.21
CA ARG A 27 25.25 -0.45 -0.76
C ARG A 27 24.63 -1.76 -1.21
N ALA A 28 23.80 -2.32 -0.33
CA ALA A 28 22.84 -3.33 -0.73
C ALA A 28 22.07 -2.77 -1.91
N ALA A 29 22.31 -3.35 -3.08
CA ALA A 29 21.47 -3.12 -4.24
C ALA A 29 20.06 -3.57 -3.83
N ALA A 30 19.16 -2.61 -3.67
CA ALA A 30 17.74 -2.88 -3.60
C ALA A 30 17.39 -3.65 -4.88
N SER A 31 17.10 -4.94 -4.73
CA SER A 31 16.52 -5.76 -5.76
C SER A 31 15.23 -5.08 -6.18
N PHE A 32 15.20 -4.52 -7.39
CA PHE A 32 13.96 -4.24 -8.07
C PHE A 32 13.34 -5.60 -8.37
N GLU A 33 12.53 -6.10 -7.43
CA GLU A 33 11.70 -7.26 -7.72
C GLU A 33 10.81 -6.90 -8.91
N PRO A 34 10.67 -7.80 -9.91
CA PRO A 34 9.74 -7.56 -10.99
C PRO A 34 8.35 -7.43 -10.36
N ALA A 35 7.64 -6.34 -10.67
CA ALA A 35 6.23 -6.19 -10.34
C ALA A 35 5.53 -7.50 -10.72
N LEU A 36 4.94 -8.18 -9.73
CA LEU A 36 4.21 -9.43 -9.95
C LEU A 36 3.25 -9.22 -11.13
N PRO A 37 3.14 -10.18 -12.06
CA PRO A 37 2.40 -9.96 -13.28
C PRO A 37 0.93 -9.68 -12.97
N LEU A 38 0.41 -8.58 -13.53
CA LEU A 38 -1.02 -8.29 -13.58
C LEU A 38 -1.74 -9.53 -14.13
N SER A 39 -2.58 -10.12 -13.29
CA SER A 39 -3.46 -11.21 -13.66
C SER A 39 -4.87 -10.91 -13.17
N PRO A 40 -5.93 -11.37 -13.86
CA PRO A 40 -7.29 -11.19 -13.36
C PRO A 40 -7.48 -11.74 -11.93
N ALA A 41 -6.75 -12.81 -11.56
CA ALA A 41 -6.83 -13.39 -10.23
C ALA A 41 -6.15 -12.52 -9.15
N SER A 42 -5.00 -11.91 -9.45
CA SER A 42 -4.28 -11.05 -8.50
C SER A 42 -5.05 -9.74 -8.25
N GLN A 43 -5.59 -9.12 -9.31
CA GLN A 43 -6.48 -7.96 -9.20
C GLN A 43 -7.75 -8.26 -8.38
N GLN A 44 -8.38 -9.42 -8.59
CA GLN A 44 -9.55 -9.84 -7.79
C GLN A 44 -9.21 -10.05 -6.31
N ASN A 45 -8.03 -10.59 -6.02
CA ASN A 45 -7.56 -10.74 -4.64
C ASN A 45 -7.31 -9.38 -3.98
N ALA A 46 -6.68 -8.44 -4.69
CA ALA A 46 -6.48 -7.07 -4.21
C ALA A 46 -7.82 -6.36 -3.91
N ALA A 47 -8.81 -6.47 -4.81
CA ALA A 47 -10.14 -5.90 -4.59
C ALA A 47 -10.84 -6.49 -3.35
N ARG A 48 -10.70 -7.80 -3.12
CA ARG A 48 -11.23 -8.46 -1.93
C ARG A 48 -10.52 -7.99 -0.65
N ALA A 49 -9.20 -7.92 -0.65
CA ALA A 49 -8.42 -7.43 0.48
C ALA A 49 -8.78 -5.96 0.81
N ALA A 50 -8.87 -5.10 -0.20
CA ALA A 50 -9.32 -3.71 -0.05
C ALA A 50 -10.71 -3.62 0.62
N LYS A 51 -11.65 -4.48 0.20
CA LYS A 51 -12.99 -4.54 0.81
C LYS A 51 -12.96 -5.01 2.25
N GLU A 52 -12.11 -5.99 2.58
CA GLU A 52 -11.94 -6.49 3.95
C GLU A 52 -11.39 -5.41 4.89
N HIS A 53 -10.39 -4.64 4.45
CA HIS A 53 -9.86 -3.49 5.20
C HIS A 53 -10.92 -2.41 5.46
N LEU A 54 -11.65 -2.00 4.41
CA LEU A 54 -12.72 -0.99 4.52
C LEU A 54 -13.86 -1.40 5.46
N ALA A 55 -14.07 -2.71 5.66
CA ALA A 55 -15.06 -3.22 6.59
C ALA A 55 -14.68 -3.00 8.06
N VAL A 56 -13.39 -2.85 8.36
CA VAL A 56 -12.88 -2.75 9.75
C VAL A 56 -12.49 -1.32 10.11
N GLN A 57 -11.86 -0.56 9.21
CA GLN A 57 -11.34 0.77 9.50
C GLN A 57 -11.64 1.76 8.36
N ALA A 58 -11.53 3.06 8.63
CA ALA A 58 -11.58 4.07 7.58
C ALA A 58 -10.23 4.18 6.87
N TYR A 59 -10.25 4.30 5.54
CA TYR A 59 -9.06 4.52 4.74
C TYR A 59 -9.27 5.63 3.71
N SER A 60 -8.23 6.41 3.47
CA SER A 60 -8.13 7.17 2.22
C SER A 60 -7.84 6.22 1.06
N ARG A 61 -8.17 6.63 -0.17
CA ARG A 61 -7.81 5.84 -1.36
C ARG A 61 -6.30 5.54 -1.40
N LYS A 62 -5.48 6.56 -1.14
CA LYS A 62 -4.02 6.41 -1.13
C LYS A 62 -3.56 5.50 0.00
N GLY A 63 -4.06 5.69 1.21
CA GLY A 63 -3.70 4.87 2.37
C GLY A 63 -4.05 3.40 2.17
N LEU A 64 -5.19 3.11 1.53
CA LEU A 64 -5.58 1.72 1.23
C LEU A 64 -4.65 1.08 0.18
N ILE A 65 -4.26 1.82 -0.86
CA ILE A 65 -3.29 1.33 -1.85
C ILE A 65 -1.94 1.06 -1.16
N ASP A 66 -1.45 1.99 -0.34
CA ASP A 66 -0.19 1.85 0.38
C ASP A 66 -0.23 0.65 1.35
N GLN A 67 -1.38 0.39 1.99
CA GLN A 67 -1.60 -0.79 2.84
C GLN A 67 -1.49 -2.10 2.06
N LEU A 68 -2.12 -2.19 0.89
CA LEU A 68 -2.02 -3.39 0.04
C LEU A 68 -0.60 -3.58 -0.50
N VAL A 69 0.12 -2.51 -0.83
CA VAL A 69 1.54 -2.61 -1.22
C VAL A 69 2.40 -3.12 -0.06
N TYR A 70 2.15 -2.67 1.17
CA TYR A 70 2.80 -3.22 2.37
C TYR A 70 2.50 -4.72 2.56
N GLU A 71 1.33 -5.17 2.12
CA GLU A 71 0.93 -6.59 2.10
C GLU A 71 1.50 -7.39 0.91
N ASN A 72 2.40 -6.80 0.15
CA ASN A 72 3.11 -7.39 -1.00
C ASN A 72 2.26 -7.57 -2.27
N TYR A 73 1.16 -6.83 -2.42
CA TYR A 73 0.57 -6.62 -3.74
C TYR A 73 1.47 -5.71 -4.59
N SER A 74 1.50 -5.91 -5.90
CA SER A 74 2.10 -4.91 -6.79
C SER A 74 1.32 -3.60 -6.70
N THR A 75 1.98 -2.48 -6.94
CA THR A 75 1.32 -1.16 -6.94
C THR A 75 0.16 -1.14 -7.95
N GLU A 76 0.33 -1.82 -9.08
CA GLU A 76 -0.68 -1.92 -10.13
C GLU A 76 -1.89 -2.75 -9.66
N ASP A 77 -1.69 -3.96 -9.11
CA ASP A 77 -2.80 -4.78 -8.58
C ASP A 77 -3.52 -4.07 -7.42
N ALA A 78 -2.78 -3.41 -6.53
CA ALA A 78 -3.36 -2.66 -5.41
C ALA A 78 -4.22 -1.48 -5.91
N THR A 79 -3.72 -0.73 -6.89
CA THR A 79 -4.45 0.39 -7.50
C THR A 79 -5.71 -0.10 -8.21
N ASP A 80 -5.59 -1.12 -9.06
CA ASP A 80 -6.71 -1.72 -9.80
C ASP A 80 -7.76 -2.30 -8.84
N GLY A 81 -7.29 -2.99 -7.79
CA GLY A 81 -8.16 -3.57 -6.76
C GLY A 81 -8.97 -2.51 -6.03
N VAL A 82 -8.33 -1.44 -5.57
CA VAL A 82 -8.99 -0.31 -4.88
C VAL A 82 -9.94 0.44 -5.82
N ASP A 83 -9.51 0.72 -7.05
CA ASP A 83 -10.31 1.48 -8.03
C ASP A 83 -11.49 0.69 -8.61
N SER A 84 -11.44 -0.65 -8.55
CA SER A 84 -12.56 -1.50 -8.95
C SER A 84 -13.75 -1.42 -8.00
N LEU A 85 -13.56 -0.89 -6.78
CA LEU A 85 -14.60 -0.77 -5.77
C LEU A 85 -15.37 0.54 -5.92
N ASN A 86 -16.69 0.49 -5.75
CA ASN A 86 -17.53 1.68 -5.69
C ASN A 86 -17.54 2.26 -4.26
N VAL A 87 -16.46 2.93 -3.87
CA VAL A 87 -16.26 3.53 -2.54
C VAL A 87 -16.52 5.02 -2.57
N ASP A 88 -17.34 5.51 -1.63
CA ASP A 88 -17.43 6.94 -1.35
C ASP A 88 -16.29 7.36 -0.41
N TRP A 89 -15.26 7.98 -0.99
CA TRP A 89 -14.09 8.45 -0.25
C TRP A 89 -14.37 9.65 0.66
N ASN A 90 -15.44 10.41 0.43
CA ASN A 90 -15.89 11.45 1.35
C ASN A 90 -16.54 10.82 2.58
N GLU A 91 -17.31 9.74 2.42
CA GLU A 91 -17.82 8.96 3.56
C GLU A 91 -16.69 8.32 4.38
N GLN A 92 -15.64 7.80 3.73
CA GLN A 92 -14.45 7.30 4.43
C GLN A 92 -13.75 8.41 5.22
N ALA A 93 -13.63 9.62 4.68
CA ALA A 93 -13.07 10.76 5.41
C ALA A 93 -13.93 11.14 6.63
N ALA A 94 -15.25 11.18 6.47
CA ALA A 94 -16.17 11.44 7.59
C ALA A 94 -16.09 10.36 8.68
N LYS A 95 -15.91 9.09 8.29
CA LYS A 95 -15.69 7.98 9.22
C LYS A 95 -14.37 8.15 9.98
N SER A 96 -13.25 8.40 9.28
CA SER A 96 -11.93 8.64 9.92
C SER A 96 -11.99 9.83 10.89
N ALA A 97 -12.57 10.95 10.47
CA ALA A 97 -12.71 12.13 11.33
C ALA A 97 -13.46 11.82 12.64
N LYS A 98 -14.55 11.04 12.56
CA LYS A 98 -15.30 10.60 13.76
C LYS A 98 -14.50 9.64 14.63
N GLU A 99 -13.74 8.72 14.03
CA GLU A 99 -12.87 7.78 14.76
C GLU A 99 -11.79 8.52 15.56
N HIS A 100 -11.14 9.53 14.96
CA HIS A 100 -10.17 10.38 15.67
C HIS A 100 -10.81 11.13 16.85
N LEU A 101 -11.98 11.75 16.61
CA LEU A 101 -12.69 12.51 17.64
C LEU A 101 -13.24 11.64 18.77
N ALA A 102 -13.46 10.35 18.53
CA ALA A 102 -13.83 9.40 19.57
C ALA A 102 -12.67 9.09 20.53
N VAL A 103 -11.42 9.26 20.09
CA VAL A 103 -10.22 8.95 20.89
C VAL A 103 -9.64 10.20 21.55
N GLN A 104 -9.60 11.33 20.84
CA GLN A 104 -9.04 12.58 21.37
C GLN A 104 -9.64 13.83 20.73
N ALA A 105 -9.49 14.96 21.41
CA ALA A 105 -9.94 16.25 20.88
C ALA A 105 -9.01 16.78 19.80
N TYR A 106 -9.59 17.33 18.73
CA TYR A 106 -8.89 18.06 17.66
C TYR A 106 -9.53 19.43 17.43
N SER A 107 -8.74 20.38 16.92
CA SER A 107 -9.29 21.55 16.22
C SER A 107 -9.69 21.16 14.80
N ALA A 108 -10.62 21.89 14.17
CA ALA A 108 -11.03 21.60 12.79
C ALA A 108 -9.84 21.56 11.82
N GLY A 109 -8.97 22.59 11.85
CA GLY A 109 -7.76 22.63 11.02
C GLY A 109 -6.77 21.51 11.32
N GLY A 110 -6.54 21.20 12.60
CA GLY A 110 -5.66 20.10 12.99
C GLY A 110 -6.18 18.74 12.53
N LEU A 111 -7.50 18.54 12.54
CA LEU A 111 -8.09 17.30 12.02
C LEU A 111 -8.01 17.24 10.50
N VAL A 112 -8.20 18.36 9.79
CA VAL A 112 -7.97 18.42 8.33
C VAL A 112 -6.54 18.01 7.99
N ASP A 113 -5.54 18.55 8.69
CA ASP A 113 -4.14 18.22 8.48
C ASP A 113 -3.85 16.74 8.75
N GLN A 114 -4.47 16.17 9.80
CA GLN A 114 -4.37 14.75 10.13
C GLN A 114 -4.91 13.86 9.00
N LEU A 115 -6.10 14.16 8.47
CA LEU A 115 -6.68 13.38 7.37
C LEU A 115 -5.85 13.53 6.08
N VAL A 116 -5.28 14.70 5.80
CA VAL A 116 -4.37 14.88 4.66
C VAL A 116 -3.10 14.05 4.84
N TYR A 117 -2.54 13.99 6.06
CA TYR A 117 -1.41 13.12 6.38
C TYR A 117 -1.73 11.64 6.14
N GLU A 118 -2.96 11.22 6.44
CA GLU A 118 -3.49 9.87 6.16
C GLU A 118 -3.80 9.61 4.68
N GLY A 119 -3.52 10.58 3.81
CA GLY A 119 -3.62 10.43 2.35
C GLY A 119 -4.98 10.79 1.76
N PHE A 120 -5.89 11.40 2.53
CA PHE A 120 -7.08 12.02 1.96
C PHE A 120 -6.70 13.27 1.15
N THR A 121 -7.45 13.55 0.09
CA THR A 121 -7.35 14.85 -0.58
C THR A 121 -7.83 15.96 0.36
N SER A 122 -7.33 17.19 0.18
CA SER A 122 -7.80 18.33 0.99
C SER A 122 -9.31 18.51 0.93
N SER A 123 -9.96 18.22 -0.22
CA SER A 123 -11.42 18.30 -0.33
C SER A 123 -12.13 17.24 0.51
N GLN A 124 -11.63 16.00 0.50
CA GLN A 124 -12.19 14.90 1.32
C GLN A 124 -11.98 15.16 2.81
N ALA A 125 -10.80 15.64 3.21
CA ALA A 125 -10.49 15.98 4.58
C ALA A 125 -11.43 17.07 5.11
N ASN A 126 -11.59 18.19 4.36
CA ASN A 126 -12.53 19.25 4.73
C ASN A 126 -13.98 18.75 4.82
N TYR A 127 -14.41 17.92 3.86
CA TYR A 127 -15.73 17.28 3.92
C TYR A 127 -15.89 16.43 5.18
N GLY A 128 -14.93 15.56 5.47
CA GLY A 128 -14.97 14.63 6.58
C GLY A 128 -15.05 15.35 7.93
N VAL A 129 -14.25 16.40 8.11
CA VAL A 129 -14.26 17.24 9.33
C VAL A 129 -15.61 17.95 9.50
N ALA A 130 -16.14 18.57 8.44
CA ALA A 130 -17.45 19.21 8.49
C ALA A 130 -18.58 18.21 8.79
N ALA A 131 -18.54 17.02 8.18
CA ALA A 131 -19.50 15.95 8.41
C ALA A 131 -19.39 15.31 9.81
N ALA A 132 -18.25 15.49 10.50
CA ALA A 132 -18.04 15.10 11.89
C ALA A 132 -18.47 16.18 12.90
N GLY A 133 -18.89 17.37 12.44
CA GLY A 133 -19.44 18.43 13.27
C GLY A 133 -18.43 19.49 13.73
N LEU A 134 -17.28 19.59 13.06
CA LEU A 134 -16.25 20.62 13.29
C LEU A 134 -16.13 21.63 12.15
#